data_AF-A0A2W1JDA8-F1
#
_entry.id   AF-A0A2W1JDA8-F1
#
_cell.length_a   1.000
_cell.length_b   1.000
_cell.length_c   1.000
_cell.angle_alpha   90.00
_cell.angle_beta   90.00
_cell.angle_gamma   90.00
#
_symmetry.space_group_name_H-M   'P 1'
#
loop_
_entity.id
_entity.type
_entity.pdbx_description
1 polymer ?
#
loop_
_entity_poly.entity_id
_entity_poly.type
_entity_poly.pdbx_seq_one_letter_code
_entity_poly.pdbx_strand_id
1 'polypeptide(L)'
;MAKPNSASTLSPPGQKPPFFTPEERAALALTEAVTQIHKQGVPDAIYDLASQYFTPEAVTQILMTIITINAWNRIAITTQMIPGSYQVTESTH
;
A
#
# COMPACT_ATOMS: atom_id res chain seq x y z
N MET A 1 -11.65 -9.61 38.28
CA MET A 1 -12.30 -8.85 37.19
C MET A 1 -11.22 -8.44 36.19
N ALA A 2 -11.33 -8.90 34.95
CA ALA A 2 -10.33 -8.77 33.89
C ALA A 2 -10.60 -7.56 32.99
N LYS A 3 -9.53 -7.05 32.35
CA LYS A 3 -9.61 -6.58 30.95
C LYS A 3 -8.43 -7.17 30.19
N PRO A 4 -8.66 -8.08 29.22
CA PRO A 4 -7.60 -8.58 28.37
C PRO A 4 -7.16 -7.48 27.40
N ASN A 5 -5.85 -7.27 27.34
CA ASN A 5 -5.23 -6.37 26.38
C ASN A 5 -5.45 -6.97 24.98
N SER A 6 -6.17 -6.25 24.13
CA SER A 6 -6.43 -6.62 22.74
C SER A 6 -5.11 -6.69 21.99
N ALA A 7 -4.54 -7.90 21.95
CA ALA A 7 -3.62 -8.30 20.91
C ALA A 7 -4.29 -7.98 19.56
N SER A 8 -3.82 -6.93 18.89
CA SER A 8 -4.18 -6.64 17.50
C SER A 8 -3.59 -7.74 16.63
N THR A 9 -4.35 -8.83 16.52
CA THR A 9 -4.16 -9.87 15.52
C THR A 9 -4.15 -9.22 14.15
N LEU A 10 -2.96 -9.05 13.56
CA LEU A 10 -2.83 -8.84 12.13
C LEU A 10 -3.41 -10.08 11.45
N SER A 11 -4.48 -9.89 10.68
CA SER A 11 -5.08 -10.96 9.89
C SER A 11 -4.04 -11.57 8.92
N PRO A 12 -4.16 -12.87 8.57
CA PRO A 12 -3.28 -13.49 7.60
C PRO A 12 -3.31 -12.74 6.26
N PRO A 13 -2.18 -12.72 5.52
CA PRO A 13 -2.08 -12.01 4.24
C PRO A 13 -3.10 -12.59 3.26
N GLY A 14 -4.21 -11.88 3.07
CA GLY A 14 -5.30 -12.30 2.18
C GLY A 14 -6.71 -11.94 2.66
N GLN A 15 -6.94 -11.81 3.98
CA GLN A 15 -8.23 -11.38 4.50
C GLN A 15 -8.25 -9.87 4.70
N LYS A 16 -8.52 -9.15 3.60
CA LYS A 16 -8.87 -7.74 3.70
C LYS A 16 -10.21 -7.60 4.43
N PRO A 17 -10.40 -6.56 5.25
CA PRO A 17 -11.67 -6.26 5.88
C PRO A 17 -12.84 -6.36 4.89
N PRO A 18 -14.05 -6.73 5.34
CA PRO A 18 -15.20 -6.96 4.45
C PRO A 18 -15.62 -5.72 3.65
N PHE A 19 -15.02 -4.56 3.92
CA PHE A 19 -15.29 -3.28 3.29
C PHE A 19 -14.79 -3.13 1.85
N PHE A 20 -13.88 -3.99 1.39
CA PHE A 20 -13.32 -3.90 0.03
C PHE A 20 -14.10 -4.74 -0.98
N THR A 21 -14.25 -4.28 -2.22
CA THR A 21 -14.78 -5.10 -3.33
C THR A 21 -13.75 -6.15 -3.79
N PRO A 22 -14.14 -7.20 -4.53
CA PRO A 22 -13.18 -8.15 -5.11
C PRO A 22 -12.09 -7.48 -5.98
N GLU A 23 -12.47 -6.46 -6.74
CA GLU A 23 -11.58 -5.64 -7.55
C GLU A 23 -10.55 -4.88 -6.69
N GLU A 24 -10.99 -4.20 -5.63
CA GLU A 24 -10.10 -3.53 -4.68
C GLU A 24 -9.20 -4.53 -3.93
N ARG A 25 -9.71 -5.74 -3.68
CA ARG A 25 -8.93 -6.83 -3.12
C ARG A 25 -7.84 -7.31 -4.09
N ALA A 26 -8.09 -7.36 -5.38
CA ALA A 26 -7.05 -7.65 -6.37
C ALA A 26 -6.00 -6.52 -6.41
N ALA A 27 -6.45 -5.27 -6.49
CA ALA A 27 -5.57 -4.11 -6.52
C ALA A 27 -4.61 -4.05 -5.32
N LEU A 28 -5.10 -4.14 -4.07
CA LEU A 28 -4.14 -4.09 -2.95
C LEU A 28 -3.32 -5.38 -2.77
N ALA A 29 -3.72 -6.51 -3.38
CA ALA A 29 -2.89 -7.71 -3.37
C ALA A 29 -1.67 -7.51 -4.28
N LEU A 30 -1.89 -6.88 -5.45
CA LEU A 30 -0.82 -6.40 -6.31
C LEU A 30 0.05 -5.35 -5.60
N THR A 31 -0.56 -4.38 -4.89
CA THR A 31 0.18 -3.39 -4.08
C THR A 31 1.10 -4.05 -3.06
N GLU A 32 0.62 -5.06 -2.32
CA GLU A 32 1.41 -5.78 -1.32
C GLU A 32 2.61 -6.48 -1.97
N ALA A 33 2.36 -7.22 -3.06
CA ALA A 33 3.40 -7.96 -3.78
C ALA A 33 4.49 -7.02 -4.33
N VAL A 34 4.10 -5.91 -4.98
CA VAL A 34 5.05 -4.93 -5.55
C VAL A 34 5.80 -4.17 -4.45
N THR A 35 5.16 -3.86 -3.32
CA THR A 35 5.83 -3.19 -2.19
C THR A 35 6.88 -4.10 -1.57
N GLN A 36 6.61 -5.42 -1.49
CA GLN A 36 7.53 -6.43 -0.99
C GLN A 36 8.34 -7.12 -2.10
N ILE A 37 8.49 -6.51 -3.28
CA ILE A 37 9.10 -7.12 -4.47
C ILE A 37 10.50 -7.72 -4.21
N HIS A 38 11.25 -7.15 -3.27
CA HIS A 38 12.58 -7.63 -2.88
C HIS A 38 12.58 -9.04 -2.23
N LYS A 39 11.45 -9.54 -1.75
CA LYS A 39 11.37 -10.85 -1.09
C LYS A 39 11.25 -12.01 -2.08
N GLN A 40 10.33 -11.90 -3.04
CA GLN A 40 10.00 -13.00 -3.97
C GLN A 40 9.54 -12.53 -5.35
N GLY A 41 9.70 -11.24 -5.68
CA GLY A 41 9.11 -10.66 -6.88
C GLY A 41 7.59 -10.51 -6.78
N VAL A 42 6.94 -10.38 -7.95
CA VAL A 42 5.48 -10.38 -8.08
C VAL A 42 5.05 -11.72 -8.68
N PRO A 43 4.36 -12.59 -7.93
CA PRO A 43 3.88 -13.86 -8.47
C PRO A 43 2.87 -13.64 -9.61
N ASP A 44 2.97 -14.44 -10.68
CA ASP A 44 2.07 -14.37 -11.84
C ASP A 44 0.59 -14.43 -11.44
N ALA A 45 0.24 -15.32 -10.50
CA ALA A 45 -1.13 -15.45 -10.00
C ALA A 45 -1.71 -14.16 -9.40
N ILE A 46 -0.88 -13.28 -8.83
CA ILE A 46 -1.33 -11.98 -8.29
C ILE A 46 -1.52 -10.96 -9.42
N TYR A 47 -0.63 -10.98 -10.42
CA TYR A 47 -0.78 -10.15 -11.61
C TYR A 47 -2.04 -10.55 -12.39
N ASP A 48 -2.21 -11.85 -12.66
CA ASP A 48 -3.36 -12.41 -13.35
C ASP A 48 -4.67 -12.12 -12.60
N LEU A 49 -4.65 -12.15 -11.27
CA LEU A 49 -5.80 -11.77 -10.46
C LEU A 49 -6.20 -10.31 -10.67
N ALA A 50 -5.23 -9.38 -10.77
CA ALA A 50 -5.53 -7.98 -11.10
C ALA A 50 -6.05 -7.85 -12.54
N SER A 51 -5.45 -8.57 -13.49
CA SER A 51 -5.88 -8.56 -14.90
C SER A 51 -7.28 -9.13 -15.14
N GLN A 52 -7.86 -9.88 -14.19
CA GLN A 52 -9.26 -10.31 -14.25
C GLN A 52 -10.25 -9.17 -14.03
N TYR A 53 -9.86 -8.11 -13.30
CA TYR A 53 -10.74 -6.99 -12.95
C TYR A 53 -10.42 -5.71 -13.71
N PHE A 54 -9.18 -5.54 -14.17
CA PHE A 54 -8.70 -4.30 -14.76
C PHE A 54 -8.20 -4.51 -16.19
N THR A 55 -8.35 -3.49 -17.04
CA THR A 55 -7.72 -3.49 -18.37
C THR A 55 -6.19 -3.43 -18.24
N PRO A 56 -5.43 -3.82 -19.27
CA PRO A 56 -3.96 -3.71 -19.26
C PRO A 56 -3.46 -2.28 -18.96
N GLU A 57 -4.15 -1.26 -19.47
CA GLU A 57 -3.84 0.14 -19.20
C GLU A 57 -4.08 0.48 -17.72
N ALA A 58 -5.19 0.04 -17.15
CA ALA A 58 -5.51 0.25 -15.74
C ALA A 58 -4.52 -0.48 -14.82
N VAL A 59 -4.13 -1.71 -15.12
CA VAL A 59 -3.07 -2.43 -14.37
C VAL A 59 -1.76 -1.65 -14.41
N THR A 60 -1.39 -1.11 -15.57
CA THR A 60 -0.18 -0.28 -15.71
C THR A 60 -0.26 0.98 -14.86
N GLN A 61 -1.40 1.66 -14.81
CA GLN A 61 -1.61 2.84 -13.96
C GLN A 61 -1.53 2.50 -12.47
N ILE A 62 -2.08 1.34 -12.07
CA ILE A 62 -1.99 0.84 -10.69
C ILE A 62 -0.51 0.61 -10.34
N LEU A 63 0.25 -0.09 -11.19
CA LEU A 63 1.68 -0.31 -10.98
C LEU A 63 2.46 1.00 -10.84
N MET A 64 2.22 1.97 -11.73
CA MET A 64 2.87 3.29 -11.67
C MET A 64 2.55 4.02 -10.36
N THR A 65 1.31 3.92 -9.89
CA THR A 65 0.90 4.50 -8.60
C THR A 65 1.64 3.86 -7.44
N ILE A 66 1.71 2.52 -7.41
CA ILE A 66 2.41 1.75 -6.38
C ILE A 66 3.91 2.09 -6.38
N ILE A 67 4.54 2.17 -7.55
CA ILE A 67 5.96 2.50 -7.70
C ILE A 67 6.22 3.93 -7.21
N THR A 68 5.36 4.88 -7.59
CA THR A 68 5.50 6.29 -7.22
C THR A 68 5.46 6.47 -5.70
N ILE A 69 4.47 5.88 -5.01
CA ILE A 69 4.41 5.99 -3.55
C ILE A 69 5.59 5.26 -2.87
N ASN A 70 6.02 4.13 -3.43
CA ASN A 70 7.20 3.41 -2.94
C ASN A 70 8.50 4.23 -3.10
N ALA A 71 8.63 5.01 -4.16
CA ALA A 71 9.76 5.92 -4.35
C ALA A 71 9.74 7.05 -3.31
N TRP A 72 8.58 7.68 -3.10
CA TRP A 72 8.41 8.72 -2.08
C TRP A 72 8.70 8.22 -0.66
N ASN A 73 8.24 7.02 -0.31
CA ASN A 73 8.55 6.40 0.98
C ASN A 73 10.06 6.26 1.19
N ARG A 74 10.80 5.85 0.16
CA ARG A 74 12.27 5.71 0.23
C ARG A 74 12.92 7.08 0.43
N ILE A 75 12.52 8.09 -0.35
CA ILE A 75 13.04 9.46 -0.21
C ILE A 75 12.81 9.95 1.22
N ALA A 76 11.57 9.94 1.71
CA ALA A 76 11.21 10.44 3.03
C ALA A 76 11.99 9.76 4.17
N ILE A 77 12.14 8.43 4.10
CA ILE A 77 12.92 7.67 5.10
C ILE A 77 14.40 8.05 5.03
N THR A 78 14.99 8.11 3.83
CA THR A 78 16.42 8.43 3.66
C THR A 78 16.77 9.86 4.05
N THR A 79 15.82 10.79 3.96
CA THR A 79 15.99 12.19 4.35
C THR A 79 15.49 12.49 5.77
N GLN A 80 15.06 11.48 6.52
CA GLN A 80 14.51 11.60 7.88
C GLN A 80 13.38 12.63 7.98
N MET A 81 12.51 12.67 6.96
CA MET A 81 11.37 13.59 6.93
C MET A 81 10.40 13.29 8.08
N ILE A 82 10.15 14.27 8.95
CA ILE A 82 9.24 14.15 10.10
C ILE A 82 7.83 14.63 9.69
N PRO A 83 6.79 13.78 9.76
CA PRO A 83 5.42 14.22 9.51
C PRO A 83 5.00 15.34 10.46
N GLY A 84 4.31 16.36 9.94
CA GLY A 84 3.78 17.46 10.76
C GLY A 84 4.79 18.52 11.17
N SER A 85 6.03 18.47 10.69
CA SER A 85 7.05 19.51 10.95
C SER A 85 6.92 20.75 10.06
N TYR A 86 5.85 20.85 9.26
CA TYR A 86 5.59 22.02 8.42
C TYR A 86 5.13 23.19 9.30
N GLN A 87 5.98 24.21 9.43
CA GLN A 87 5.61 25.48 10.04
C GLN A 87 5.20 26.45 8.94
N VAL A 88 3.96 26.93 8.98
CA VAL A 88 3.53 28.06 8.16
C VAL A 88 4.26 29.28 8.72
N THR A 89 5.24 29.80 8.00
CA THR A 89 5.79 31.12 8.32
C THR A 89 4.72 32.14 8.02
N GLU A 90 4.14 32.77 9.04
CA GLU A 90 3.32 33.96 8.86
C GLU A 90 4.23 35.07 8.31
N SER A 91 4.09 35.37 7.03
CA SER A 91 4.70 36.56 6.43
C SER A 91 4.02 37.79 7.03
N THR A 92 4.61 38.37 8.08
CA THR A 92 4.19 39.69 8.56
C THR A 92 4.50 40.71 7.46
N HIS A 93 3.46 41.14 6.75
CA HIS A 93 3.46 42.35 5.92
C HIS A 93 2.99 43.54 6.75
#